data_AF-A0A2E0PF14-F1
#
_entry.id   AF-A0A2E0PF14-F1
#
_cell.length_a   1.000
_cell.length_b   1.000
_cell.length_c   1.000
_cell.angle_alpha   90.00
_cell.angle_beta   90.00
_cell.angle_gamma   90.00
#
_symmetry.space_group_name_H-M   'P 1'
#
loop_
_entity.id
_entity.type
_entity.pdbx_description
1 polymer ?
#
loop_
_entity_poly.entity_id
_entity_poly.type
_entity_poly.pdbx_seq_one_letter_code
_entity_poly.pdbx_strand_id
1 'polypeptide(L)'
;MALPEIKTKVVGSYPIPSWLSMNPSTPALRDAIMVVLKTQELAGIDLISDGELSRYDVSHPETNGMIDYFIQPMGGISSAVTRSDLEQFASEQRMGFRVQPAGVVEGHVAEGTMNLPRDWRFFKGLSRSETMFTFTAPYMLSRTLIDRHYGDIRQLTMDIAEVLRKQVQSIDASVIQMDEAHLTGHAKDAEWVHEPFNHALNGIQGEKALHLCFGNYGGQSIQKGYWKDLMPFLNKLDVDHLVLEFARRGYDELHEFNELKPEIKLGVGVVDIKDNEVESKDTIARRIENAVKVLGMERIKWIHPDCGFWMLPRSVADRKMAVLVEGRDTFLDL
;
A
#
# COMPACT_ATOMS: atom_id res chain seq x y z
N MET A 1 19.51 22.14 7.72
CA MET A 1 19.97 20.89 8.36
C MET A 1 20.17 19.88 7.24
N ALA A 2 21.13 18.96 7.37
CA ALA A 2 21.25 17.86 6.41
C ALA A 2 20.00 16.97 6.48
N LEU A 3 19.62 16.35 5.36
CA LEU A 3 18.53 15.37 5.37
C LEU A 3 18.94 14.16 6.24
N PRO A 4 18.04 13.62 7.06
CA PRO A 4 18.35 12.47 7.90
C PRO A 4 18.66 11.24 7.03
N GLU A 5 19.60 10.42 7.48
CA GLU A 5 20.07 9.23 6.75
C GLU A 5 18.94 8.19 6.60
N ILE A 6 18.10 8.06 7.64
CA ILE A 6 16.84 7.31 7.61
C ILE A 6 15.67 8.28 7.64
N LYS A 7 14.80 8.19 6.63
CA LYS A 7 13.58 9.01 6.53
C LYS A 7 12.36 8.28 7.06
N THR A 8 11.34 9.04 7.43
CA THR A 8 10.03 8.54 7.87
C THR A 8 9.00 8.68 6.76
N LYS A 9 8.13 7.68 6.62
CA LYS A 9 6.97 7.78 5.72
C LYS A 9 5.75 7.10 6.32
N VAL A 10 4.58 7.52 5.87
CA VAL A 10 3.36 6.70 5.98
C VAL A 10 3.33 5.65 4.87
N VAL A 11 2.48 4.63 5.01
CA VAL A 11 2.26 3.64 3.94
C VAL A 11 1.27 4.17 2.90
N GLY A 12 0.20 4.85 3.31
CA GLY A 12 -0.82 5.32 2.38
C GLY A 12 -2.05 5.82 3.11
N SER A 13 -2.92 4.91 3.53
CA SER A 13 -4.23 5.26 4.10
C SER A 13 -4.21 5.86 5.51
N TYR A 14 -5.21 6.68 5.80
CA TYR A 14 -5.47 7.31 7.10
C TYR A 14 -6.94 7.08 7.52
N PRO A 15 -7.28 7.06 8.84
CA PRO A 15 -8.66 6.89 9.28
C PRO A 15 -9.60 7.97 8.74
N ILE A 16 -10.72 7.56 8.16
CA ILE A 16 -11.69 8.48 7.57
C ILE A 16 -12.22 9.45 8.65
N PRO A 17 -12.06 10.78 8.47
CA PRO A 17 -12.65 11.73 9.40
C PRO A 17 -14.17 11.57 9.45
N SER A 18 -14.75 11.48 10.64
CA SER A 18 -16.17 11.20 10.83
C SER A 18 -17.09 12.14 10.06
N TRP A 19 -16.72 13.41 9.95
CA TRP A 19 -17.47 14.41 9.23
C TRP A 19 -17.43 14.23 7.70
N LEU A 20 -16.38 13.60 7.14
CA LEU A 20 -16.35 13.22 5.73
C LEU A 20 -17.33 12.07 5.46
N SER A 21 -17.37 11.07 6.34
CA SER A 21 -18.35 9.98 6.26
C SER A 21 -19.80 10.46 6.42
N MET A 22 -20.04 11.47 7.28
CA MET A 22 -21.38 12.01 7.52
C MET A 22 -21.89 12.90 6.40
N ASN A 23 -21.01 13.60 5.66
CA ASN A 23 -21.40 14.52 4.60
C ASN A 23 -20.40 14.49 3.43
N PRO A 24 -20.36 13.40 2.64
CA PRO A 24 -19.41 13.24 1.55
C PRO A 24 -19.69 14.25 0.43
N SER A 25 -18.71 15.10 0.14
CA SER A 25 -18.75 16.07 -0.95
C SER A 25 -17.33 16.39 -1.42
N THR A 26 -17.16 16.93 -2.64
CA THR A 26 -15.83 17.33 -3.13
C THR A 26 -15.14 18.35 -2.22
N PRO A 27 -15.81 19.40 -1.69
CA PRO A 27 -15.19 20.30 -0.71
C PRO A 27 -14.81 19.58 0.59
N ALA A 28 -15.70 18.75 1.14
CA ALA A 28 -15.41 18.01 2.37
C ALA A 28 -14.21 17.06 2.21
N LEU A 29 -14.11 16.37 1.07
CA LEU A 29 -12.96 15.52 0.75
C LEU A 29 -11.67 16.35 0.68
N ARG A 30 -11.70 17.51 0.01
CA ARG A 30 -10.54 18.40 -0.08
C ARG A 30 -10.07 18.84 1.31
N ASP A 31 -11.00 19.27 2.15
CA ASP A 31 -10.72 19.71 3.50
C ASP A 31 -10.17 18.56 4.36
N ALA A 32 -10.67 17.35 4.14
CA ALA A 32 -10.24 16.16 4.89
C ALA A 32 -8.80 15.80 4.52
N ILE A 33 -8.47 15.83 3.22
CA ILE A 33 -7.10 15.63 2.75
C ILE A 33 -6.17 16.70 3.33
N MET A 34 -6.56 17.98 3.34
CA MET A 34 -5.74 19.04 3.94
C MET A 34 -5.51 18.81 5.44
N VAL A 35 -6.51 18.33 6.18
CA VAL A 35 -6.35 17.97 7.59
C VAL A 35 -5.34 16.83 7.74
N VAL A 36 -5.44 15.78 6.93
CA VAL A 36 -4.52 14.63 6.98
C VAL A 36 -3.09 15.05 6.64
N LEU A 37 -2.90 15.80 5.55
CA LEU A 37 -1.59 16.35 5.18
C LEU A 37 -1.03 17.19 6.31
N LYS A 38 -1.84 18.06 6.92
CA LYS A 38 -1.38 18.92 8.01
C LYS A 38 -1.01 18.11 9.25
N THR A 39 -1.76 17.07 9.58
CA THR A 39 -1.43 16.17 10.68
C THR A 39 -0.08 15.48 10.44
N GLN A 40 0.17 14.96 9.24
CA GLN A 40 1.43 14.29 8.90
C GLN A 40 2.61 15.29 8.91
N GLU A 41 2.42 16.51 8.39
CA GLU A 41 3.41 17.60 8.48
C GLU A 41 3.77 17.94 9.92
N LEU A 42 2.76 18.09 10.80
CA LEU A 42 2.97 18.44 12.21
C LEU A 42 3.64 17.32 12.99
N ALA A 43 3.42 16.06 12.60
CA ALA A 43 4.14 14.92 13.15
C ALA A 43 5.61 14.87 12.70
N GLY A 44 5.99 15.59 11.65
CA GLY A 44 7.35 15.59 11.10
C GLY A 44 7.65 14.45 10.13
N ILE A 45 6.62 13.86 9.51
CA ILE A 45 6.79 12.80 8.51
C ILE A 45 7.49 13.36 7.26
N ASP A 46 8.54 12.70 6.79
CA ASP A 46 9.36 13.19 5.66
C ASP A 46 8.66 13.01 4.30
N LEU A 47 7.88 11.93 4.12
CA LEU A 47 7.10 11.65 2.92
C LEU A 47 5.64 11.35 3.27
N ILE A 48 4.75 12.25 2.86
CA ILE A 48 3.35 12.26 3.27
C ILE A 48 2.40 11.79 2.14
N SER A 49 1.20 11.33 2.50
CA SER A 49 0.16 10.88 1.57
C SER A 49 -1.15 11.66 1.73
N ASP A 50 -2.06 11.53 0.75
CA ASP A 50 -3.43 12.06 0.82
C ASP A 50 -4.33 11.30 1.81
N GLY A 51 -3.80 10.26 2.47
CA GLY A 51 -4.57 9.37 3.34
C GLY A 51 -5.50 8.42 2.60
N GLU A 52 -5.43 8.35 1.27
CA GLU A 52 -6.30 7.55 0.40
C GLU A 52 -7.79 7.88 0.56
N LEU A 53 -8.11 9.07 1.06
CA LEU A 53 -9.49 9.47 1.37
C LEU A 53 -10.37 9.56 0.11
N SER A 54 -9.73 9.79 -1.05
CA SER A 54 -10.40 9.80 -2.36
C SER A 54 -11.00 8.45 -2.74
N ARG A 55 -10.52 7.36 -2.14
CA ARG A 55 -10.96 5.99 -2.39
C ARG A 55 -12.12 5.55 -1.51
N TYR A 56 -12.49 6.36 -0.53
CA TYR A 56 -13.54 6.02 0.41
C TYR A 56 -14.91 5.91 -0.28
N ASP A 57 -15.55 4.74 -0.13
CA ASP A 57 -16.94 4.50 -0.53
C ASP A 57 -17.76 4.12 0.71
N VAL A 58 -18.79 4.90 1.00
CA VAL A 58 -19.72 4.66 2.11
C VAL A 58 -20.47 3.33 1.95
N SER A 59 -20.60 2.85 0.71
CA SER A 59 -21.28 1.58 0.41
C SER A 59 -20.39 0.36 0.69
N HIS A 60 -19.07 0.55 0.77
CA HIS A 60 -18.06 -0.49 1.00
C HIS A 60 -17.01 -0.04 2.04
N PRO A 61 -17.43 0.31 3.27
CA PRO A 61 -16.55 0.92 4.26
C PRO A 61 -15.43 -0.01 4.75
N GLU A 62 -15.60 -1.33 4.61
CA GLU A 62 -14.69 -2.35 5.12
C GLU A 62 -13.42 -2.61 4.30
N THR A 63 -13.23 -2.00 3.11
CA THR A 63 -12.03 -2.22 2.29
C THR A 63 -11.24 -0.97 1.93
N ASN A 64 -11.59 0.19 2.51
CA ASN A 64 -10.99 1.51 2.24
C ASN A 64 -10.72 1.81 0.74
N GLY A 65 -11.57 1.28 -0.14
CA GLY A 65 -11.42 1.43 -1.59
C GLY A 65 -10.14 0.85 -2.18
N MET A 66 -9.36 0.04 -1.45
CA MET A 66 -8.11 -0.53 -2.00
C MET A 66 -8.38 -1.42 -3.23
N ILE A 67 -9.57 -2.00 -3.35
CA ILE A 67 -9.92 -2.89 -4.46
C ILE A 67 -10.97 -2.23 -5.34
N ASP A 68 -12.14 -1.93 -4.77
CA ASP A 68 -13.32 -1.52 -5.53
C ASP A 68 -13.11 -0.18 -6.26
N TYR A 69 -12.33 0.74 -5.71
CA TYR A 69 -11.95 2.00 -6.35
C TYR A 69 -11.25 1.79 -7.70
N PHE A 70 -10.44 0.73 -7.80
CA PHE A 70 -9.70 0.42 -9.02
C PHE A 70 -10.52 -0.47 -9.95
N ILE A 71 -11.27 -1.44 -9.42
CA ILE A 71 -12.02 -2.39 -10.25
C ILE A 71 -13.25 -1.76 -10.90
N GLN A 72 -14.09 -1.07 -10.12
CA GLN A 72 -15.37 -0.55 -10.62
C GLN A 72 -15.27 0.34 -11.87
N PRO A 73 -14.27 1.24 -12.00
CA PRO A 73 -14.17 2.09 -13.19
C PRO A 73 -13.51 1.40 -14.39
N MET A 74 -12.89 0.21 -14.25
CA MET A 74 -12.24 -0.45 -15.39
C MET A 74 -13.25 -0.96 -16.42
N GLY A 75 -12.97 -0.72 -17.69
CA GLY A 75 -13.74 -1.28 -18.80
C GLY A 75 -13.54 -2.80 -18.88
N GLY A 76 -14.56 -3.52 -19.38
CA GLY A 76 -14.53 -4.98 -19.47
C GLY A 76 -14.86 -5.72 -18.17
N ILE A 77 -15.01 -4.99 -17.06
CA ILE A 77 -15.42 -5.53 -15.76
C ILE A 77 -16.80 -5.00 -15.38
N SER A 78 -17.73 -5.90 -15.10
CA SER A 78 -19.05 -5.58 -14.57
C SER A 78 -19.01 -5.56 -13.04
N SER A 79 -19.45 -4.47 -12.43
CA SER A 79 -19.67 -4.34 -10.98
C SER A 79 -21.03 -4.89 -10.53
N ALA A 80 -21.90 -5.28 -11.46
CA ALA A 80 -23.21 -5.85 -11.18
C ALA A 80 -23.09 -7.35 -10.81
N VAL A 81 -22.64 -7.62 -9.59
CA VAL A 81 -22.46 -8.98 -9.06
C VAL A 81 -23.82 -9.62 -8.71
N THR A 82 -24.06 -10.82 -9.25
CA THR A 82 -25.27 -11.61 -8.96
C THR A 82 -25.10 -12.53 -7.76
N ARG A 83 -26.20 -13.08 -7.24
CA ARG A 83 -26.14 -14.08 -6.16
C ARG A 83 -25.31 -15.32 -6.55
N SER A 84 -25.43 -15.80 -7.78
CA SER A 84 -24.64 -16.93 -8.27
C SER A 84 -23.14 -16.60 -8.32
N ASP A 85 -22.78 -15.35 -8.59
CA ASP A 85 -21.39 -14.91 -8.58
C ASP A 85 -20.81 -14.94 -7.16
N LEU A 86 -21.60 -14.52 -6.17
CA LEU A 86 -21.21 -14.62 -4.75
C LEU A 86 -20.95 -16.08 -4.34
N GLU A 87 -21.86 -16.97 -4.70
CA GLU A 87 -21.75 -18.41 -4.40
C GLU A 87 -20.53 -19.03 -5.09
N GLN A 88 -20.29 -18.68 -6.37
CA GLN A 88 -19.10 -19.09 -7.11
C GLN A 88 -17.83 -18.60 -6.42
N PHE A 89 -17.69 -17.30 -6.18
CA PHE A 89 -16.48 -16.71 -5.61
C PHE A 89 -16.14 -17.28 -4.24
N ALA A 90 -17.15 -17.45 -3.37
CA ALA A 90 -16.98 -18.06 -2.07
C ALA A 90 -16.51 -19.52 -2.17
N SER A 91 -17.00 -20.28 -3.16
CA SER A 91 -16.60 -21.69 -3.36
C SER A 91 -15.15 -21.86 -3.81
N GLU A 92 -14.59 -20.88 -4.53
CA GLU A 92 -13.23 -20.93 -5.05
C GLU A 92 -12.17 -20.62 -3.98
N GLN A 93 -12.58 -20.08 -2.82
CA GLN A 93 -11.73 -19.75 -1.66
C GLN A 93 -10.43 -18.98 -2.01
N ARG A 94 -10.44 -18.19 -3.09
CA ARG A 94 -9.26 -17.46 -3.58
C ARG A 94 -8.75 -16.40 -2.60
N MET A 95 -9.67 -15.82 -1.81
CA MET A 95 -9.44 -14.71 -0.89
C MET A 95 -10.14 -14.95 0.44
N GLY A 96 -9.49 -15.64 1.38
CA GLY A 96 -10.12 -16.03 2.66
C GLY A 96 -10.67 -14.87 3.51
N PHE A 97 -10.26 -13.63 3.24
CA PHE A 97 -10.72 -12.42 3.93
C PHE A 97 -11.84 -11.66 3.21
N ARG A 98 -12.20 -12.06 1.98
CA ARG A 98 -13.22 -11.40 1.15
C ARG A 98 -14.20 -12.42 0.60
N VAL A 99 -15.48 -12.23 0.84
CA VAL A 99 -16.55 -13.17 0.43
C VAL A 99 -17.30 -12.73 -0.82
N GLN A 100 -17.09 -11.50 -1.29
CA GLN A 100 -17.73 -10.93 -2.47
C GLN A 100 -16.67 -10.56 -3.52
N PRO A 101 -16.82 -10.94 -4.80
CA PRO A 101 -15.93 -10.47 -5.84
C PRO A 101 -16.06 -8.96 -6.03
N ALA A 102 -14.99 -8.30 -6.46
CA ALA A 102 -15.02 -6.88 -6.81
C ALA A 102 -15.71 -6.63 -8.15
N GLY A 103 -15.80 -7.66 -9.00
CA GLY A 103 -16.46 -7.61 -10.29
C GLY A 103 -16.32 -8.90 -11.07
N VAL A 104 -17.01 -8.94 -12.22
CA VAL A 104 -16.97 -10.04 -13.17
C VAL A 104 -16.35 -9.54 -14.46
N VAL A 105 -15.30 -10.20 -14.93
CA VAL A 105 -14.64 -9.88 -16.21
C VAL A 105 -15.45 -10.50 -17.35
N GLU A 106 -16.10 -9.66 -18.14
CA GLU A 106 -16.99 -10.06 -19.24
C GLU A 106 -16.41 -9.71 -20.62
N GLY A 107 -15.34 -8.94 -20.66
CA GLY A 107 -14.63 -8.55 -21.88
C GLY A 107 -13.18 -8.17 -21.61
N HIS A 108 -12.52 -7.65 -22.66
CA HIS A 108 -11.16 -7.15 -22.55
C HIS A 108 -11.07 -5.99 -21.55
N VAL A 109 -10.14 -6.10 -20.60
CA VAL A 109 -9.89 -5.10 -19.57
C VAL A 109 -9.28 -3.84 -20.19
N ALA A 110 -9.90 -2.69 -19.93
CA ALA A 110 -9.47 -1.39 -20.41
C ALA A 110 -9.61 -0.33 -19.31
N GLU A 111 -9.10 0.89 -19.55
CA GLU A 111 -9.09 1.96 -18.54
C GLU A 111 -10.49 2.37 -18.05
N GLY A 112 -11.50 2.22 -18.91
CA GLY A 112 -12.88 2.61 -18.62
C GLY A 112 -12.98 4.07 -18.19
N THR A 113 -13.48 4.33 -16.99
CA THR A 113 -13.59 5.67 -16.39
C THR A 113 -12.51 5.97 -15.35
N MET A 114 -11.51 5.08 -15.18
CA MET A 114 -10.44 5.28 -14.20
C MET A 114 -9.62 6.53 -14.53
N ASN A 115 -9.32 7.32 -13.50
CA ASN A 115 -8.61 8.59 -13.68
C ASN A 115 -7.72 8.94 -12.48
N LEU A 116 -6.71 8.11 -12.21
CA LEU A 116 -5.70 8.39 -11.18
C LEU A 116 -4.97 9.73 -11.39
N PRO A 117 -4.70 10.20 -12.63
CA PRO A 117 -4.13 11.53 -12.84
C PRO A 117 -5.03 12.68 -12.35
N ARG A 118 -6.35 12.51 -12.34
CA ARG A 118 -7.27 13.49 -11.75
C ARG A 118 -7.13 13.50 -10.23
N ASP A 119 -7.01 12.34 -9.60
CA ASP A 119 -6.85 12.23 -8.15
C ASP A 119 -5.54 12.87 -7.70
N TRP A 120 -4.44 12.56 -8.38
CA TRP A 120 -3.15 13.22 -8.16
C TRP A 120 -3.24 14.74 -8.29
N ARG A 121 -3.86 15.26 -9.37
CA ARG A 121 -4.06 16.71 -9.55
C ARG A 121 -4.90 17.34 -8.45
N PHE A 122 -5.82 16.60 -7.85
CA PHE A 122 -6.67 17.10 -6.76
C PHE A 122 -5.85 17.40 -5.49
N PHE A 123 -4.81 16.59 -5.20
CA PHE A 123 -4.05 16.71 -3.97
C PHE A 123 -2.62 17.27 -4.10
N LYS A 124 -1.93 17.12 -5.24
CA LYS A 124 -0.50 17.47 -5.39
C LYS A 124 -0.12 18.91 -5.01
N GLY A 125 -1.08 19.83 -5.03
CA GLY A 125 -0.89 21.25 -4.70
C GLY A 125 -1.37 21.65 -3.30
N LEU A 126 -1.76 20.69 -2.45
CA LEU A 126 -2.31 20.95 -1.12
C LEU A 126 -1.27 21.06 -0.01
N SER A 127 -0.05 20.60 -0.24
CA SER A 127 1.07 20.69 0.70
C SER A 127 2.34 21.17 -0.02
N ARG A 128 3.28 21.68 0.76
CA ARG A 128 4.65 21.98 0.30
C ARG A 128 5.64 20.85 0.61
N SER A 129 5.23 19.87 1.42
CA SER A 129 6.04 18.71 1.76
C SER A 129 6.11 17.72 0.60
N GLU A 130 7.11 16.84 0.66
CA GLU A 130 7.25 15.75 -0.30
C GLU A 130 6.07 14.79 -0.20
N THR A 131 5.43 14.49 -1.32
CA THR A 131 4.20 13.69 -1.36
C THR A 131 4.38 12.43 -2.19
N MET A 132 3.69 11.36 -1.76
CA MET A 132 3.61 10.10 -2.49
C MET A 132 2.20 9.83 -3.01
N PHE A 133 2.13 8.98 -4.04
CA PHE A 133 0.87 8.44 -4.55
C PHE A 133 0.90 6.92 -4.48
N THR A 134 -0.19 6.29 -4.02
CA THR A 134 -0.30 4.82 -3.97
C THR A 134 -1.23 4.30 -5.06
N PHE A 135 -1.09 3.03 -5.43
CA PHE A 135 -2.09 2.31 -6.21
C PHE A 135 -1.98 0.80 -5.95
N THR A 136 -3.09 0.08 -6.12
CA THR A 136 -3.13 -1.35 -5.81
C THR A 136 -2.50 -2.19 -6.91
N ALA A 137 -1.73 -3.19 -6.52
CA ALA A 137 -1.04 -4.09 -7.43
C ALA A 137 -1.99 -4.89 -8.33
N PRO A 138 -1.61 -5.16 -9.58
CA PRO A 138 -2.46 -5.87 -10.54
C PRO A 138 -2.79 -7.31 -10.09
N TYR A 139 -1.88 -7.98 -9.38
CA TYR A 139 -2.10 -9.33 -8.89
C TYR A 139 -3.21 -9.37 -7.85
N MET A 140 -3.14 -8.58 -6.78
CA MET A 140 -4.25 -8.45 -5.83
C MET A 140 -5.58 -8.17 -6.54
N LEU A 141 -5.62 -7.18 -7.44
CA LEU A 141 -6.85 -6.82 -8.14
C LEU A 141 -7.42 -8.01 -8.93
N SER A 142 -6.58 -8.71 -9.70
CA SER A 142 -7.01 -9.89 -10.48
C SER A 142 -7.60 -11.01 -9.62
N ARG A 143 -7.12 -11.17 -8.39
CA ARG A 143 -7.58 -12.22 -7.46
C ARG A 143 -8.91 -11.93 -6.79
N THR A 144 -9.44 -10.72 -6.98
CA THR A 144 -10.76 -10.30 -6.50
C THR A 144 -11.86 -10.45 -7.54
N LEU A 145 -11.52 -10.91 -8.75
CA LEU A 145 -12.42 -10.98 -9.89
C LEU A 145 -12.86 -12.42 -10.20
N ILE A 146 -14.08 -12.55 -10.70
CA ILE A 146 -14.51 -13.74 -11.45
C ILE A 146 -14.16 -13.50 -12.92
N ASP A 147 -13.47 -14.45 -13.54
CA ASP A 147 -13.05 -14.34 -14.93
C ASP A 147 -13.95 -15.19 -15.85
N ARG A 148 -14.66 -14.53 -16.78
CA ARG A 148 -15.45 -15.17 -17.84
C ARG A 148 -14.92 -14.89 -19.24
N HIS A 149 -13.79 -14.20 -19.35
CA HIS A 149 -13.25 -13.75 -20.63
C HIS A 149 -11.91 -14.39 -20.96
N TYR A 150 -10.94 -14.33 -20.05
CA TYR A 150 -9.55 -14.70 -20.34
C TYR A 150 -9.33 -16.20 -20.19
N GLY A 151 -9.82 -16.80 -19.09
CA GLY A 151 -9.50 -18.18 -18.73
C GLY A 151 -8.03 -18.39 -18.34
N ASP A 152 -7.23 -17.33 -18.31
CA ASP A 152 -5.83 -17.29 -17.90
C ASP A 152 -5.60 -16.10 -16.97
N ILE A 153 -5.32 -16.40 -15.69
CA ILE A 153 -5.06 -15.40 -14.68
C ILE A 153 -3.85 -14.54 -15.04
N ARG A 154 -2.83 -15.08 -15.71
CA ARG A 154 -1.63 -14.31 -16.07
C ARG A 154 -1.97 -13.23 -17.09
N GLN A 155 -2.76 -13.57 -18.10
CA GLN A 155 -3.20 -12.61 -19.11
C GLN A 155 -4.12 -11.54 -18.50
N LEU A 156 -5.06 -11.93 -17.65
CA LEU A 156 -5.90 -10.98 -16.91
C LEU A 156 -5.06 -10.03 -16.04
N THR A 157 -4.11 -10.55 -15.26
CA THR A 157 -3.22 -9.74 -14.43
C THR A 157 -2.37 -8.78 -15.28
N MET A 158 -1.91 -9.21 -16.46
CA MET A 158 -1.12 -8.37 -17.37
C MET A 158 -1.96 -7.24 -17.98
N ASP A 159 -3.20 -7.50 -18.39
CA ASP A 159 -4.07 -6.44 -18.93
C ASP A 159 -4.48 -5.42 -17.86
N ILE A 160 -4.70 -5.87 -16.61
CA ILE A 160 -4.86 -4.97 -15.46
C ILE A 160 -3.58 -4.14 -15.26
N ALA A 161 -2.40 -4.75 -15.35
CA ALA A 161 -1.14 -4.04 -15.22
C ALA A 161 -0.95 -2.97 -16.30
N GLU A 162 -1.36 -3.23 -17.55
CA GLU A 162 -1.33 -2.27 -18.65
C GLU A 162 -2.24 -1.06 -18.39
N VAL A 163 -3.44 -1.28 -17.85
CA VAL A 163 -4.33 -0.19 -17.41
C VAL A 163 -3.65 0.65 -16.33
N LEU A 164 -3.13 0.02 -15.28
CA LEU A 164 -2.46 0.73 -14.18
C LEU A 164 -1.22 1.49 -14.65
N ARG A 165 -0.41 0.88 -15.54
CA ARG A 165 0.77 1.50 -16.17
C ARG A 165 0.39 2.83 -16.81
N LYS A 166 -0.64 2.85 -17.65
CA LYS A 166 -1.12 4.08 -18.33
C LYS A 166 -1.57 5.14 -17.33
N GLN A 167 -2.24 4.73 -16.26
CA GLN A 167 -2.78 5.64 -15.25
C GLN A 167 -1.70 6.34 -14.43
N VAL A 168 -0.57 5.66 -14.15
CA VAL A 168 0.53 6.26 -13.37
C VAL A 168 1.58 7.01 -14.21
N GLN A 169 1.58 6.85 -15.53
CA GLN A 169 2.57 7.47 -16.43
C GLN A 169 2.66 8.99 -16.35
N SER A 170 1.54 9.67 -16.10
CA SER A 170 1.47 11.13 -16.06
C SER A 170 1.55 11.71 -14.63
N ILE A 171 1.70 10.85 -13.62
CA ILE A 171 1.78 11.25 -12.22
C ILE A 171 3.24 11.60 -11.89
N ASP A 172 3.47 12.84 -11.49
CA ASP A 172 4.79 13.39 -11.12
C ASP A 172 4.97 13.47 -9.60
N ALA A 173 4.48 12.47 -8.86
CA ALA A 173 4.74 12.33 -7.43
C ALA A 173 6.21 11.93 -7.19
N SER A 174 6.77 12.35 -6.05
CA SER A 174 8.17 12.05 -5.71
C SER A 174 8.39 10.54 -5.56
N VAL A 175 7.42 9.85 -4.93
CA VAL A 175 7.35 8.40 -4.85
C VAL A 175 5.98 7.94 -5.36
N ILE A 176 5.95 6.94 -6.24
CA ILE A 176 4.74 6.19 -6.54
C ILE A 176 4.89 4.77 -5.99
N GLN A 177 3.97 4.39 -5.11
CA GLN A 177 3.97 3.11 -4.41
C GLN A 177 2.87 2.20 -4.94
N MET A 178 3.27 1.00 -5.32
CA MET A 178 2.34 -0.10 -5.57
C MET A 178 2.09 -0.85 -4.25
N ASP A 179 0.84 -1.18 -3.94
CA ASP A 179 0.47 -1.90 -2.71
C ASP A 179 -0.03 -3.31 -3.01
N GLU A 180 0.58 -4.32 -2.38
CA GLU A 180 0.26 -5.74 -2.54
C GLU A 180 0.17 -6.44 -1.16
N ALA A 181 -1.00 -6.96 -0.82
CA ALA A 181 -1.29 -7.63 0.46
C ALA A 181 -1.85 -9.05 0.31
N HIS A 182 -1.75 -9.64 -0.89
CA HIS A 182 -2.19 -11.01 -1.18
C HIS A 182 -1.02 -11.95 -1.50
N LEU A 183 -0.03 -11.49 -2.27
CA LEU A 183 1.13 -12.30 -2.68
C LEU A 183 1.91 -12.90 -1.49
N THR A 184 1.92 -12.22 -0.35
CA THR A 184 2.62 -12.68 0.87
C THR A 184 2.09 -14.00 1.43
N GLY A 185 0.85 -14.38 1.10
CA GLY A 185 0.28 -15.70 1.41
C GLY A 185 0.39 -16.73 0.28
N HIS A 186 0.96 -16.35 -0.86
CA HIS A 186 0.89 -17.06 -2.13
C HIS A 186 2.24 -17.10 -2.84
N ALA A 187 3.32 -17.39 -2.10
CA ALA A 187 4.68 -17.41 -2.63
C ALA A 187 4.89 -18.35 -3.84
N LYS A 188 4.03 -19.36 -4.02
CA LYS A 188 4.03 -20.19 -5.24
C LYS A 188 3.83 -19.42 -6.55
N ASP A 189 3.18 -18.25 -6.48
CA ASP A 189 2.90 -17.40 -7.65
C ASP A 189 4.06 -16.41 -7.92
N ALA A 190 5.04 -16.33 -7.02
CA ALA A 190 6.22 -15.44 -7.10
C ALA A 190 6.99 -15.58 -8.42
N GLU A 191 6.98 -16.77 -9.03
CA GLU A 191 7.74 -17.04 -10.27
C GLU A 191 7.30 -16.20 -11.45
N TRP A 192 6.02 -15.80 -11.53
CA TRP A 192 5.45 -15.11 -12.68
C TRP A 192 4.90 -13.72 -12.35
N VAL A 193 4.48 -13.46 -11.11
CA VAL A 193 3.82 -12.20 -10.73
C VAL A 193 4.73 -10.97 -10.86
N HIS A 194 6.05 -11.14 -10.86
CA HIS A 194 7.00 -10.04 -11.11
C HIS A 194 6.80 -9.38 -12.48
N GLU A 195 6.34 -10.11 -13.50
CA GLU A 195 6.17 -9.59 -14.86
C GLU A 195 5.10 -8.48 -14.94
N PRO A 196 3.83 -8.70 -14.54
CA PRO A 196 2.84 -7.63 -14.52
C PRO A 196 3.19 -6.50 -13.54
N PHE A 197 3.92 -6.80 -12.46
CA PHE A 197 4.37 -5.77 -11.52
C PHE A 197 5.34 -4.81 -12.20
N ASN A 198 6.40 -5.35 -12.80
CA ASN A 198 7.38 -4.55 -13.53
C ASN A 198 6.74 -3.80 -14.69
N HIS A 199 5.77 -4.40 -15.39
CA HIS A 199 5.03 -3.72 -16.45
C HIS A 199 4.32 -2.45 -15.96
N ALA A 200 3.57 -2.54 -14.86
CA ALA A 200 2.91 -1.40 -14.23
C ALA A 200 3.92 -0.39 -13.67
N LEU A 201 4.96 -0.86 -12.95
CA LEU A 201 6.03 -0.03 -12.38
C LEU A 201 6.79 0.76 -13.45
N ASN A 202 6.94 0.21 -14.67
CA ASN A 202 7.61 0.88 -15.77
C ASN A 202 6.85 2.11 -16.31
N GLY A 203 5.63 2.37 -15.84
CA GLY A 203 4.94 3.64 -16.11
C GLY A 203 5.46 4.80 -15.26
N ILE A 204 5.98 4.51 -14.06
CA ILE A 204 6.34 5.51 -13.05
C ILE A 204 7.57 6.32 -13.49
N GLN A 205 7.46 7.65 -13.41
CA GLN A 205 8.55 8.60 -13.72
C GLN A 205 9.41 8.94 -12.49
N GLY A 206 8.82 8.90 -11.29
CA GLY A 206 9.49 9.16 -10.02
C GLY A 206 10.10 7.91 -9.40
N GLU A 207 10.33 7.95 -8.10
CA GLU A 207 10.82 6.80 -7.36
C GLU A 207 9.73 5.72 -7.22
N LYS A 208 10.09 4.47 -7.49
CA LYS A 208 9.21 3.30 -7.49
C LYS A 208 9.29 2.58 -6.16
N ALA A 209 8.16 2.42 -5.49
CA ALA A 209 8.05 1.66 -4.26
C ALA A 209 7.09 0.48 -4.43
N LEU A 210 7.37 -0.62 -3.73
CA LEU A 210 6.39 -1.70 -3.52
C LEU A 210 6.19 -1.93 -2.03
N HIS A 211 4.96 -1.78 -1.58
CA HIS A 211 4.53 -2.19 -0.25
C HIS A 211 4.01 -3.62 -0.27
N LEU A 212 4.56 -4.44 0.63
CA LEU A 212 4.08 -5.77 0.91
C LEU A 212 3.76 -5.89 2.40
N CYS A 213 2.56 -6.38 2.70
CA CYS A 213 2.16 -6.68 4.08
C CYS A 213 1.43 -8.01 4.15
N PHE A 214 1.15 -8.46 5.37
CA PHE A 214 0.36 -9.66 5.63
C PHE A 214 -1.11 -9.33 5.88
N GLY A 215 -1.52 -8.15 5.39
CA GLY A 215 -2.85 -7.57 5.42
C GLY A 215 -3.18 -6.87 6.74
N ASN A 216 -4.15 -5.96 6.66
CA ASN A 216 -4.68 -5.19 7.79
C ASN A 216 -6.21 -5.07 7.65
N TYR A 217 -6.91 -6.20 7.66
CA TYR A 217 -8.38 -6.22 7.63
C TYR A 217 -8.89 -6.54 9.04
N GLY A 218 -9.67 -5.64 9.63
CA GLY A 218 -10.13 -5.83 11.01
C GLY A 218 -9.00 -5.79 12.05
N GLY A 219 -7.84 -5.19 11.74
CA GLY A 219 -6.65 -5.25 12.59
C GLY A 219 -6.01 -6.63 12.66
N GLN A 220 -6.27 -7.52 11.70
CA GLN A 220 -5.75 -8.89 11.69
C GLN A 220 -4.71 -9.08 10.58
N SER A 221 -3.74 -9.97 10.85
CA SER A 221 -2.92 -10.59 9.79
C SER A 221 -3.76 -11.65 9.10
N ILE A 222 -4.00 -11.46 7.80
CA ILE A 222 -4.85 -12.33 6.97
C ILE A 222 -4.04 -13.24 6.04
N GLN A 223 -2.74 -12.96 5.86
CA GLN A 223 -1.82 -13.81 5.10
C GLN A 223 -0.86 -14.54 6.02
N LYS A 224 -0.42 -15.72 5.59
CA LYS A 224 0.63 -16.52 6.25
C LYS A 224 1.72 -16.84 5.22
N GLY A 225 2.97 -16.62 5.59
CA GLY A 225 4.13 -16.83 4.72
C GLY A 225 5.39 -16.25 5.36
N TYR A 226 6.49 -16.33 4.64
CA TYR A 226 7.82 -15.88 5.06
C TYR A 226 8.44 -15.00 3.97
N TRP A 227 9.25 -14.02 4.35
CA TRP A 227 9.93 -13.12 3.42
C TRP A 227 10.93 -13.86 2.53
N LYS A 228 11.64 -14.85 3.08
CA LYS A 228 12.58 -15.69 2.34
C LYS A 228 11.93 -16.38 1.12
N ASP A 229 10.67 -16.78 1.26
CA ASP A 229 9.93 -17.47 0.19
C ASP A 229 9.58 -16.52 -0.97
N LEU A 230 9.59 -15.20 -0.72
CA LEU A 230 9.35 -14.16 -1.73
C LEU A 230 10.65 -13.57 -2.28
N MET A 231 11.82 -13.88 -1.71
CA MET A 231 13.10 -13.31 -2.13
C MET A 231 13.38 -13.47 -3.65
N PRO A 232 13.05 -14.62 -4.29
CA PRO A 232 13.19 -14.75 -5.74
C PRO A 232 12.33 -13.76 -6.54
N PHE A 233 11.13 -13.43 -6.05
CA PHE A 233 10.27 -12.41 -6.66
C PHE A 233 10.82 -11.01 -6.40
N LEU A 234 11.22 -10.70 -5.16
CA LEU A 234 11.77 -9.39 -4.79
C LEU A 234 13.00 -9.03 -5.63
N ASN A 235 13.89 -10.00 -5.87
CA ASN A 235 15.08 -9.82 -6.69
C ASN A 235 14.79 -9.61 -8.19
N LYS A 236 13.59 -9.92 -8.68
CA LYS A 236 13.17 -9.67 -10.07
C LYS A 236 12.48 -8.32 -10.26
N LEU A 237 12.18 -7.59 -9.19
CA LEU A 237 11.42 -6.34 -9.27
C LEU A 237 12.25 -5.14 -9.74
N ASP A 238 11.65 -4.29 -10.55
CA ASP A 238 12.23 -3.01 -10.98
C ASP A 238 11.73 -1.86 -10.09
N VAL A 239 12.08 -1.93 -8.81
CA VAL A 239 11.75 -0.92 -7.78
C VAL A 239 13.00 -0.28 -7.19
N ASP A 240 12.86 0.93 -6.66
CA ASP A 240 13.93 1.63 -5.93
C ASP A 240 13.96 1.25 -4.45
N HIS A 241 12.78 1.01 -3.86
CA HIS A 241 12.68 0.51 -2.49
C HIS A 241 11.44 -0.35 -2.22
N LEU A 242 11.57 -1.20 -1.20
CA LEU A 242 10.45 -1.97 -0.63
C LEU A 242 9.92 -1.30 0.63
N VAL A 243 8.67 -1.56 1.00
CA VAL A 243 8.01 -1.07 2.22
C VAL A 243 7.37 -2.27 2.91
N LEU A 244 7.99 -2.81 3.96
CA LEU A 244 7.72 -4.17 4.44
C LEU A 244 7.25 -4.22 5.90
N GLU A 245 6.23 -5.05 6.16
CA GLU A 245 5.71 -5.33 7.51
C GLU A 245 6.72 -6.14 8.36
N PHE A 246 7.06 -5.63 9.55
CA PHE A 246 7.93 -6.31 10.53
C PHE A 246 7.50 -6.11 11.99
N ALA A 247 6.93 -4.97 12.38
CA ALA A 247 6.67 -4.65 13.79
C ALA A 247 5.76 -5.68 14.48
N ARG A 248 4.72 -6.15 13.80
CA ARG A 248 3.81 -7.20 14.26
C ARG A 248 4.44 -8.59 14.23
N ARG A 249 5.21 -8.88 13.18
CA ARG A 249 5.72 -10.22 12.86
C ARG A 249 7.00 -10.57 13.59
N GLY A 250 7.73 -9.56 14.07
CA GLY A 250 9.09 -9.70 14.53
C GLY A 250 10.10 -9.46 13.41
N TYR A 251 11.37 -9.41 13.81
CA TYR A 251 12.49 -8.98 12.98
C TYR A 251 13.45 -10.12 12.62
N ASP A 252 13.06 -11.37 12.89
CA ASP A 252 13.93 -12.54 12.75
C ASP A 252 14.33 -12.77 11.28
N GLU A 253 13.47 -12.42 10.34
CA GLU A 253 13.70 -12.58 8.89
C GLU A 253 14.49 -11.42 8.27
N LEU A 254 14.94 -10.41 9.04
CA LEU A 254 15.73 -9.31 8.48
C LEU A 254 16.98 -9.81 7.76
N HIS A 255 17.65 -10.82 8.29
CA HIS A 255 18.90 -11.34 7.73
C HIS A 255 18.73 -11.93 6.32
N GLU A 256 17.53 -12.36 5.95
CA GLU A 256 17.21 -12.88 4.61
C GLU A 256 17.40 -11.77 3.55
N PHE A 257 17.21 -10.50 3.91
CA PHE A 257 17.40 -9.36 3.01
C PHE A 257 18.86 -9.03 2.70
N ASN A 258 19.82 -9.76 3.29
CA ASN A 258 21.19 -9.76 2.78
C ASN A 258 21.29 -10.36 1.37
N GLU A 259 20.34 -11.21 0.96
CA GLU A 259 20.24 -11.76 -0.40
C GLU A 259 19.50 -10.85 -1.38
N LEU A 260 18.88 -9.76 -0.90
CA LEU A 260 18.20 -8.79 -1.75
C LEU A 260 19.24 -7.97 -2.52
N LYS A 261 19.00 -7.82 -3.83
CA LYS A 261 19.84 -7.04 -4.74
C LYS A 261 20.16 -5.66 -4.17
N PRO A 262 21.45 -5.25 -4.19
CA PRO A 262 21.94 -4.10 -3.42
C PRO A 262 21.36 -2.75 -3.86
N GLU A 263 20.86 -2.68 -5.11
CA GLU A 263 20.19 -1.50 -5.65
C GLU A 263 18.81 -1.26 -5.02
N ILE A 264 18.12 -2.29 -4.51
CA ILE A 264 16.84 -2.10 -3.80
C ILE A 264 17.12 -1.71 -2.35
N LYS A 265 16.60 -0.53 -1.98
CA LYS A 265 16.59 -0.06 -0.59
C LYS A 265 15.39 -0.61 0.19
N LEU A 266 15.49 -0.57 1.52
CA LEU A 266 14.47 -1.11 2.41
C LEU A 266 13.76 -0.02 3.20
N GLY A 267 12.44 -0.15 3.24
CA GLY A 267 11.54 0.41 4.21
C GLY A 267 11.22 -0.65 5.26
N VAL A 268 11.48 -0.35 6.52
CA VAL A 268 11.25 -1.26 7.64
C VAL A 268 10.05 -0.80 8.47
N GLY A 269 9.06 -1.68 8.59
CA GLY A 269 7.94 -1.52 9.51
C GLY A 269 8.39 -1.51 10.97
N VAL A 270 8.18 -0.39 11.66
CA VAL A 270 8.56 -0.21 13.07
C VAL A 270 7.40 0.17 13.98
N VAL A 271 6.22 0.43 13.41
CA VAL A 271 4.98 0.69 14.16
C VAL A 271 3.94 -0.38 13.80
N ASP A 272 3.42 -1.06 14.81
CA ASP A 272 2.32 -2.02 14.64
C ASP A 272 1.00 -1.25 14.54
N ILE A 273 0.30 -1.42 13.42
CA ILE A 273 -0.99 -0.77 13.13
C ILE A 273 -2.20 -1.67 13.46
N LYS A 274 -1.94 -2.89 13.92
CA LYS A 274 -2.95 -3.87 14.33
C LYS A 274 -3.27 -3.79 15.82
N ASP A 275 -2.56 -2.90 16.54
CA ASP A 275 -2.77 -2.60 17.95
C ASP A 275 -3.05 -1.10 18.16
N ASN A 276 -3.92 -0.81 19.12
CA ASN A 276 -4.21 0.55 19.56
C ASN A 276 -3.16 1.10 20.54
N GLU A 277 -2.33 0.22 21.13
CA GLU A 277 -1.22 0.64 21.97
C GLU A 277 -0.22 1.46 21.16
N VAL A 278 0.09 2.67 21.63
CA VAL A 278 1.10 3.52 21.01
C VAL A 278 2.47 3.13 21.56
N GLU A 279 3.39 2.76 20.69
CA GLU A 279 4.77 2.46 21.04
C GLU A 279 5.44 3.64 21.76
N SER A 280 6.47 3.36 22.55
CA SER A 280 7.38 4.41 23.01
C SER A 280 8.45 4.70 21.96
N LYS A 281 8.99 5.93 21.97
CA LYS A 281 10.11 6.30 21.10
C LYS A 281 11.33 5.39 21.27
N ASP A 282 11.60 4.91 22.48
CA ASP A 282 12.71 3.99 22.76
C ASP A 282 12.48 2.62 22.12
N THR A 283 11.22 2.16 22.04
CA THR A 283 10.88 0.91 21.34
C THR A 283 11.12 1.06 19.85
N ILE A 284 10.70 2.19 19.25
CA ILE A 284 10.97 2.49 17.84
C ILE A 284 12.48 2.57 17.59
N ALA A 285 13.23 3.34 18.38
CA ALA A 285 14.68 3.48 18.26
C ALA A 285 15.41 2.12 18.34
N ARG A 286 15.04 1.24 19.29
CA ARG A 286 15.59 -0.12 19.38
C ARG A 286 15.27 -0.99 18.16
N ARG A 287 14.07 -0.87 17.58
CA ARG A 287 13.69 -1.60 16.35
C ARG A 287 14.54 -1.15 15.17
N ILE A 288 14.79 0.16 15.05
CA ILE A 288 15.68 0.72 14.03
C ILE A 288 17.12 0.25 14.26
N GLU A 289 17.63 0.33 15.49
CA GLU A 289 18.98 -0.11 15.85
C GLU A 289 19.19 -1.59 15.50
N ASN A 290 18.21 -2.45 15.79
CA ASN A 290 18.26 -3.86 15.40
C ASN A 290 18.34 -4.03 13.88
N ALA A 291 17.49 -3.31 13.13
CA ALA A 291 17.52 -3.38 11.68
C ALA A 291 18.85 -2.92 11.09
N VAL A 292 19.40 -1.81 11.59
CA VAL A 292 20.71 -1.29 11.16
C VAL A 292 21.85 -2.24 11.51
N LYS A 293 21.82 -2.90 12.67
CA LYS A 293 22.82 -3.92 13.05
C LYS A 293 22.85 -5.11 12.10
N VAL A 294 21.69 -5.52 11.58
CA VAL A 294 21.58 -6.69 10.70
C VAL A 294 21.87 -6.34 9.24
N LEU A 295 21.36 -5.20 8.77
CA LEU A 295 21.34 -4.86 7.35
C LEU A 295 22.37 -3.81 6.94
N GLY A 296 22.88 -3.01 7.87
CA GLY A 296 23.63 -1.79 7.56
C GLY A 296 22.71 -0.58 7.36
N MET A 297 23.20 0.59 7.77
CA MET A 297 22.46 1.85 7.71
C MET A 297 22.09 2.21 6.26
N GLU A 298 23.02 1.99 5.33
CA GLU A 298 22.88 2.33 3.92
C GLU A 298 21.83 1.50 3.19
N ARG A 299 21.40 0.37 3.75
CA ARG A 299 20.31 -0.46 3.20
C ARG A 299 18.93 0.11 3.58
N ILE A 300 18.82 0.79 4.71
CA ILE A 300 17.55 1.26 5.25
C ILE A 300 17.32 2.71 4.83
N LYS A 301 16.40 2.90 3.89
CA LYS A 301 16.02 4.24 3.42
C LYS A 301 14.86 4.83 4.21
N TRP A 302 13.91 3.97 4.58
CA TRP A 302 12.66 4.39 5.20
C TRP A 302 12.36 3.59 6.47
N ILE A 303 11.72 4.25 7.43
CA ILE A 303 10.95 3.59 8.47
C ILE A 303 9.49 4.03 8.36
N HIS A 304 8.57 3.15 8.71
CA HIS A 304 7.14 3.36 8.49
C HIS A 304 6.30 2.48 9.43
N PRO A 305 4.98 2.72 9.55
CA PRO A 305 4.06 1.73 10.08
C PRO A 305 3.96 0.48 9.21
N ASP A 306 3.65 -0.67 9.78
CA ASP A 306 3.57 -1.95 9.06
C ASP A 306 2.59 -1.96 7.88
N CYS A 307 1.57 -1.09 7.89
CA CYS A 307 0.57 -0.91 6.84
C CYS A 307 -0.09 0.48 7.01
N GLY A 308 -1.07 0.83 6.16
CA GLY A 308 -1.87 2.06 6.31
C GLY A 308 -2.70 2.11 7.60
N PHE A 309 -2.96 3.33 8.08
CA PHE A 309 -3.57 3.60 9.39
C PHE A 309 -5.11 3.48 9.42
N TRP A 310 -5.78 3.24 8.29
CA TRP A 310 -7.24 3.39 8.14
C TRP A 310 -8.12 2.67 9.17
N MET A 311 -7.65 1.56 9.76
CA MET A 311 -8.36 0.80 10.79
C MET A 311 -8.24 1.38 12.21
N LEU A 312 -7.31 2.30 12.45
CA LEU A 312 -7.04 2.83 13.78
C LEU A 312 -7.94 4.04 14.09
N PRO A 313 -8.22 4.34 15.37
CA PRO A 313 -8.76 5.63 15.75
C PRO A 313 -7.78 6.75 15.36
N ARG A 314 -8.29 7.90 14.91
CA ARG A 314 -7.46 9.07 14.55
C ARG A 314 -6.47 9.47 15.63
N SER A 315 -6.91 9.52 16.88
CA SER A 315 -6.04 9.86 18.02
C SER A 315 -4.88 8.88 18.22
N VAL A 316 -5.05 7.61 17.83
CA VAL A 316 -3.99 6.60 17.88
C VAL A 316 -3.06 6.76 16.70
N ALA A 317 -3.59 6.92 15.49
CA ALA A 317 -2.80 7.14 14.28
C ALA A 317 -1.88 8.37 14.42
N ASP A 318 -2.41 9.49 14.91
CA ASP A 318 -1.68 10.74 15.10
C ASP A 318 -0.50 10.56 16.07
N ARG A 319 -0.73 9.87 17.20
CA ARG A 319 0.31 9.59 18.20
C ARG A 319 1.36 8.59 17.70
N LYS A 320 0.95 7.59 16.93
CA LYS A 320 1.85 6.63 16.29
C LYS A 320 2.75 7.30 15.24
N MET A 321 2.22 8.24 14.47
CA MET A 321 3.04 9.04 13.54
C MET A 321 4.04 9.92 14.28
N ALA A 322 3.61 10.61 15.35
CA ALA A 322 4.52 11.41 16.17
C ALA A 322 5.65 10.57 16.77
N VAL A 323 5.33 9.41 17.36
CA VAL A 323 6.35 8.56 18.01
C VAL A 323 7.26 7.85 17.01
N LEU A 324 6.81 7.61 15.77
CA LEU A 324 7.66 7.14 14.69
C LEU A 324 8.81 8.13 14.43
N VAL A 325 8.50 9.42 14.37
CA VAL A 325 9.48 10.48 14.15
C VAL A 325 10.37 10.66 15.37
N GLU A 326 9.80 10.74 16.58
CA GLU A 326 10.58 10.81 17.82
C GLU A 326 11.55 9.63 17.98
N GLY A 327 11.12 8.43 17.61
CA GLY A 327 11.94 7.23 17.65
C GLY A 327 13.09 7.25 16.64
N ARG A 328 12.84 7.74 15.43
CA ARG A 328 13.88 7.98 14.41
C ARG A 328 14.90 9.00 14.91
N ASP A 329 14.42 10.13 15.41
CA ASP A 329 15.28 11.21 15.90
C ASP A 329 16.12 10.75 17.10
N THR A 330 15.52 9.97 18.00
CA THR A 330 16.22 9.36 19.14
C THR A 330 17.33 8.40 18.68
N PHE A 331 17.11 7.64 17.60
CA PHE A 331 18.13 6.74 17.05
C PHE A 331 19.27 7.49 16.33
N LEU A 332 18.96 8.60 15.65
CA LEU A 332 19.93 9.39 14.89
C LEU A 332 20.58 10.52 15.70
N ASP A 333 20.26 10.67 16.99
CA ASP A 333 20.71 11.75 17.87
C ASP A 333 20.42 13.16 17.30
N LEU A 334 19.20 13.38 16.78
CA LEU A 334 18.76 14.63 16.13
C LEU A 334 18.07 15.66 17.04
#